data_AF-X0GWX2-F1
#
_entry.id   AF-X0GWX2-F1
#
_cell.length_a   1.000
_cell.length_b   1.000
_cell.length_c   1.000
_cell.angle_alpha   90.00
_cell.angle_beta   90.00
_cell.angle_gamma   90.00
#
_symmetry.space_group_name_H-M   'P 1'
#
loop_
_entity.id
_entity.type
_entity.pdbx_description
1 polymer ?
#
loop_
_entity_poly.entity_id
_entity_poly.type
_entity_poly.pdbx_seq_one_letter_code
_entity_poly.pdbx_strand_id
1 'polypeptide(L)'
;MQIASMHPGLLWQEEWVKMGFKDDVGFDNIALPGNFAVWLATPNAAFLHGRFAWASWDVNELSEVPLRKRIDEDPYYLKITVRGA
;
A
#
# COMPACT_ATOMS: atom_id res chain seq x y z
N MET A 1 12.55 13.72 -6.71
CA MET A 1 11.23 13.24 -7.17
C MET A 1 10.92 11.93 -6.46
N GLN A 2 9.79 11.80 -5.76
CA GLN A 2 9.39 10.56 -5.08
C GLN A 2 8.48 9.73 -5.98
N ILE A 3 8.72 8.42 -6.05
CA ILE A 3 7.91 7.47 -6.80
C ILE A 3 7.61 6.30 -5.86
N ALA A 4 6.35 5.93 -5.70
CA ALA A 4 5.90 4.77 -4.95
C ALA A 4 4.76 4.09 -5.73
N SER A 5 4.65 2.77 -5.60
CA SER A 5 3.51 2.01 -6.09
C SER A 5 2.56 1.74 -4.93
N MET A 6 1.25 1.88 -5.13
CA MET A 6 0.28 1.55 -4.10
C MET A 6 -0.82 0.63 -4.61
N HIS A 7 -1.25 -0.30 -3.76
CA HIS A 7 -2.52 -0.99 -3.92
C HIS A 7 -3.62 -0.15 -3.23
N PRO A 8 -4.69 0.24 -3.94
CA PRO A 8 -5.71 1.14 -3.41
C PRO A 8 -6.65 0.48 -2.39
N GLY A 9 -6.52 -0.81 -2.15
CA GLY A 9 -7.48 -1.56 -1.35
C GLY A 9 -8.54 -2.24 -2.21
N LEU A 10 -9.53 -2.81 -1.54
CA LEU A 10 -10.64 -3.48 -2.15
C LEU A 10 -11.84 -2.53 -2.13
N LEU A 11 -12.19 -1.96 -3.27
CA LEU A 11 -13.29 -1.00 -3.39
C LEU A 11 -14.52 -1.66 -4.02
N TRP A 12 -15.68 -1.48 -3.39
CA TRP A 12 -16.93 -2.02 -3.93
C TRP A 12 -17.31 -1.32 -5.24
N GLN A 13 -17.80 -2.11 -6.19
CA GLN A 13 -18.18 -1.73 -7.54
C GLN A 13 -19.22 -2.72 -8.08
N GLU A 14 -20.03 -2.27 -9.03
CA GLU A 14 -21.08 -3.10 -9.65
C GLU A 14 -20.53 -4.36 -10.34
N GLU A 15 -19.28 -4.32 -10.82
CA GLU A 15 -18.64 -5.44 -11.51
C GLU A 15 -18.46 -6.66 -10.60
N TRP A 16 -18.28 -6.46 -9.28
CA TRP A 16 -18.20 -7.54 -8.30
C TRP A 16 -19.49 -8.37 -8.26
N VAL A 17 -20.64 -7.71 -8.39
CA VAL A 17 -21.95 -8.38 -8.46
C VAL A 17 -22.04 -9.26 -9.70
N LYS A 18 -21.56 -8.78 -10.85
CA LYS A 18 -21.53 -9.56 -12.10
C LYS A 18 -20.62 -10.79 -12.00
N MET A 19 -19.57 -10.68 -11.18
CA MET A 19 -18.66 -11.79 -10.86
C MET A 19 -19.21 -12.73 -9.76
N GLY A 20 -20.42 -12.48 -9.25
CA GLY A 20 -21.09 -13.33 -8.25
C GLY A 20 -20.70 -13.05 -6.80
N PHE A 21 -19.96 -11.97 -6.54
CA PHE A 21 -19.61 -11.56 -5.19
C PHE A 21 -20.77 -10.80 -4.53
N LYS A 22 -20.87 -10.96 -3.21
CA LYS A 22 -21.78 -10.20 -2.35
C LYS A 22 -20.98 -9.14 -1.61
N ASP A 23 -21.70 -8.14 -1.10
CA ASP A 23 -21.11 -7.10 -0.24
C ASP A 23 -20.91 -7.62 1.20
N ASP A 24 -20.13 -8.70 1.33
CA ASP A 24 -19.85 -9.38 2.60
C ASP A 24 -18.35 -9.68 2.80
N VAL A 25 -17.51 -9.28 1.84
CA VAL A 25 -16.05 -9.48 1.83
C VAL A 25 -15.27 -8.33 2.49
N GLY A 26 -15.95 -7.31 3.02
CA GLY A 26 -15.32 -6.23 3.80
C GLY A 26 -14.54 -5.25 2.92
N PHE A 27 -15.24 -4.53 2.05
CA PHE A 27 -14.65 -3.51 1.19
C PHE A 27 -14.15 -2.29 1.99
N ASP A 28 -13.05 -1.72 1.54
CA ASP A 28 -12.47 -0.50 2.09
C ASP A 28 -13.36 0.72 1.76
N ASN A 29 -13.34 1.72 2.64
CA ASN A 29 -13.94 3.02 2.36
C ASN A 29 -13.14 3.73 1.26
N ILE A 30 -13.81 4.30 0.25
CA ILE A 30 -13.18 5.04 -0.85
C ILE A 30 -12.25 6.18 -0.41
N ALA A 31 -12.49 6.78 0.77
CA ALA A 31 -11.63 7.81 1.32
C ALA A 31 -10.23 7.29 1.72
N LEU A 32 -10.10 5.99 2.04
CA LEU A 32 -8.87 5.38 2.51
C LEU A 32 -7.72 5.49 1.48
N PRO A 33 -7.85 4.99 0.23
CA PRO A 33 -6.78 5.16 -0.77
C PRO A 33 -6.50 6.61 -1.11
N GLY A 34 -7.51 7.49 -1.09
CA GLY A 34 -7.32 8.92 -1.32
C GLY A 34 -6.42 9.55 -0.26
N ASN A 35 -6.75 9.34 1.01
CA ASN A 35 -5.96 9.82 2.14
C ASN A 35 -4.55 9.21 2.14
N PHE A 36 -4.43 7.92 1.85
CA PHE A 36 -3.16 7.23 1.78
C PHE A 36 -2.26 7.75 0.64
N ALA A 37 -2.83 8.05 -0.53
CA ALA A 37 -2.09 8.66 -1.64
C ALA A 37 -1.54 10.04 -1.28
N VAL A 38 -2.35 10.86 -0.57
CA VAL A 38 -1.89 12.15 -0.05
C VAL A 38 -0.76 11.96 0.94
N TRP A 39 -0.88 11.01 1.87
CA TRP A 39 0.19 10.69 2.83
C TRP A 39 1.48 10.21 2.15
N LEU A 40 1.38 9.35 1.12
CA LEU A 40 2.52 8.88 0.33
C LEU A 40 3.27 10.00 -0.39
N ALA A 41 2.60 11.12 -0.68
CA ALA A 41 3.22 12.29 -1.29
C ALA A 41 3.96 13.20 -0.27
N THR A 42 3.85 12.91 1.02
CA THR A 42 4.52 13.68 2.08
C THR A 42 5.93 13.17 2.38
N PRO A 43 6.80 13.99 3.02
CA PRO A 43 8.11 13.55 3.48
C PRO A 43 8.07 12.38 4.47
N ASN A 44 6.96 12.18 5.20
CA ASN A 44 6.81 11.09 6.16
C ASN A 44 6.92 9.72 5.47
N ALA A 45 6.53 9.62 4.21
CA ALA A 45 6.55 8.38 3.43
C ALA A 45 7.83 8.19 2.60
N ALA A 46 8.85 9.06 2.74
CA ALA A 46 10.04 9.05 1.87
C ALA A 46 10.79 7.70 1.86
N PHE A 47 10.69 6.92 2.94
CA PHE A 47 11.28 5.59 3.07
C PHE A 47 10.65 4.52 2.17
N LEU A 48 9.46 4.78 1.64
CA LEU A 48 8.77 3.94 0.67
C LEU A 48 9.14 4.27 -0.77
N HIS A 49 10.15 5.12 -1.01
CA HIS A 49 10.62 5.44 -2.35
C HIS A 49 11.04 4.17 -3.13
N GLY A 50 10.46 3.99 -4.31
CA GLY A 50 10.68 2.83 -5.17
C GLY A 50 10.09 1.52 -4.63
N ARG A 51 9.16 1.60 -3.67
CA ARG A 51 8.53 0.44 -3.02
C ARG A 51 7.02 0.41 -3.29
N PHE A 52 6.45 -0.74 -3.00
CA PHE A 52 5.04 -1.04 -3.01
C PHE A 52 4.46 -0.97 -1.59
N ALA A 53 3.33 -0.31 -1.45
CA ALA A 53 2.57 -0.27 -0.20
C ALA A 53 1.07 -0.52 -0.45
N TRP A 54 0.34 -0.92 0.58
CA TRP A 54 -1.11 -1.12 0.47
C TRP A 54 -1.81 -0.11 1.38
N ALA A 55 -2.81 0.60 0.84
CA ALA A 55 -3.58 1.61 1.56
C ALA A 55 -4.24 1.11 2.86
N SER A 56 -4.51 -0.20 2.98
CA SER A 56 -5.09 -0.80 4.17
C SER A 56 -4.06 -1.13 5.27
N TRP A 57 -2.76 -0.83 5.06
CA TRP A 57 -1.73 -0.97 6.10
C TRP A 57 -1.66 0.25 7.01
N ASP A 58 -1.29 0.03 8.28
CA ASP A 58 -1.08 1.12 9.24
C ASP A 58 0.24 1.87 8.95
N VAL A 59 0.13 3.17 8.70
CA VAL A 59 1.27 4.04 8.39
C VAL A 59 2.21 4.27 9.57
N ASN A 60 1.70 4.20 10.80
CA ASN A 60 2.50 4.29 12.00
C ASN A 60 3.32 3.01 12.16
N GLU A 61 2.70 1.84 12.00
CA GLU A 61 3.41 0.55 12.06
C GLU A 61 4.52 0.45 10.99
N LEU A 62 4.26 0.93 9.76
CA LEU A 62 5.27 1.02 8.70
C LEU A 62 6.48 1.88 9.08
N SER A 63 6.26 2.88 9.92
CA SER A 63 7.27 3.84 10.36
C SER A 63 7.98 3.40 11.66
N GLU A 64 7.44 2.41 12.35
CA GLU A 64 7.95 1.88 13.62
C GLU A 64 8.96 0.73 13.42
N VAL A 65 9.77 0.49 14.45
CA VAL A 65 10.70 -0.65 14.52
C VAL A 65 9.90 -1.89 14.92
N PRO A 66 10.10 -3.08 14.31
CA PRO A 66 11.21 -3.49 13.45
C PRO A 66 10.96 -3.29 11.94
N LEU A 67 9.75 -2.95 11.54
CA LEU A 67 9.37 -2.93 10.13
C LEU A 67 10.15 -1.89 9.35
N ARG A 68 10.28 -0.68 9.91
CA ARG A 68 11.06 0.39 9.30
C ARG A 68 12.52 -0.01 9.06
N LYS A 69 13.15 -0.66 10.05
CA LYS A 69 14.53 -1.15 9.93
C LYS A 69 14.67 -2.13 8.76
N ARG A 70 13.74 -3.07 8.62
CA ARG A 70 13.74 -4.03 7.51
C ARG A 70 13.56 -3.33 6.15
N ILE A 71 12.70 -2.32 6.08
CA ILE A 71 12.54 -1.52 4.86
C ILE A 71 13.87 -0.86 4.49
N ASP A 72 14.54 -0.22 5.44
CA ASP A 72 15.79 0.49 5.18
C ASP A 72 16.96 -0.45 4.82
N GLU A 73 17.06 -1.61 5.46
CA GLU A 73 18.19 -2.54 5.30
C GLU A 73 18.04 -3.54 4.14
N ASP A 74 16.82 -4.00 3.82
CA ASP A 74 16.59 -4.94 2.72
C ASP A 74 16.22 -4.18 1.43
N PRO A 75 17.15 -4.09 0.45
CA PRO A 75 16.93 -3.32 -0.78
C PRO A 75 15.83 -3.91 -1.67
N TYR A 76 15.40 -5.15 -1.41
CA TYR A 76 14.36 -5.86 -2.15
C TYR A 76 13.06 -6.00 -1.36
N TYR A 77 13.00 -5.56 -0.10
CA TYR A 77 11.77 -5.65 0.68
C TYR A 77 10.72 -4.68 0.13
N LEU A 78 9.47 -5.13 0.02
CA LEU A 78 8.38 -4.35 -0.59
C LEU A 78 8.70 -3.82 -2.00
N LYS A 79 9.57 -4.48 -2.76
CA LYS A 79 9.76 -4.17 -4.18
C LYS A 79 9.16 -5.26 -5.04
N ILE A 80 8.41 -4.85 -6.06
CA ILE A 80 7.92 -5.77 -7.08
C ILE A 80 9.10 -6.07 -8.01
N THR A 81 9.82 -7.15 -7.71
CA THR A 81 11.00 -7.57 -8.48
C THR A 81 11.28 -9.07 -8.30
N VAL A 82 12.08 -9.66 -9.19
CA VAL A 82 12.61 -11.02 -9.05
C VAL A 82 13.98 -10.94 -8.39
N ARG A 83 14.19 -11.70 -7.30
CA ARG A 83 15.50 -11.79 -6.64
C ARG A 83 16.37 -12.84 -7.35
N GLY A 84 17.56 -12.44 -7.80
CA GLY A 84 18.60 -13.37 -8.29
C GLY A 84 18.60 -13.67 -9.79
N ALA A 85 18.08 -12.76 -10.62
CA ALA A 85 18.31 -12.78 -12.07
C ALA A 85 19.66 -12.17 -12.44
#